data_AF-A0A356F3V9-F1
#
_entry.id   AF-A0A356F3V9-F1
#
_cell.length_a   1.000
_cell.length_b   1.000
_cell.length_c   1.000
_cell.angle_alpha   90.00
_cell.angle_beta   90.00
_cell.angle_gamma   90.00
#
_symmetry.space_group_name_H-M   'P 1'
#
loop_
_entity.id
_entity.type
_entity.pdbx_description
1 polymer ?
#
loop_
_entity_poly.entity_id
_entity_poly.type
_entity_poly.pdbx_seq_one_letter_code
_entity_poly.pdbx_strand_id
1 'polypeptide(L)' 'MKYPTKPNKRVALEYLCSKFDKDTRYNEKKVNEIILQWICFVDYVAIRRDMIDMGYLNRDSSGGFYCVNASKEDN' A
#
# COMPACT_ATOMS: atom_id res chain seq x y z
N MET A 1 -16.34 -12.83 2.83
CA MET A 1 -16.22 -11.77 1.80
C MET A 1 -14.92 -12.04 1.05
N LYS A 2 -14.99 -12.47 -0.22
CA LYS A 2 -13.82 -12.92 -1.01
C LYS A 2 -13.12 -11.71 -1.65
N TYR A 3 -11.79 -11.70 -1.63
CA TYR A 3 -10.99 -10.75 -2.40
C TYR A 3 -11.36 -10.81 -3.89
N PRO A 4 -11.55 -9.66 -4.57
CA PRO A 4 -11.98 -9.66 -5.96
C PRO A 4 -10.86 -10.15 -6.91
N THR A 5 -11.27 -10.78 -8.01
CA THR A 5 -10.39 -11.38 -9.03
C THR A 5 -9.49 -10.34 -9.71
N LYS A 6 -8.33 -10.80 -10.18
CA LYS A 6 -7.09 -10.11 -10.65
C LYS A 6 -7.17 -8.66 -11.20
N PRO A 7 -8.11 -8.23 -12.06
CA PRO A 7 -8.13 -6.84 -12.55
C PRO A 7 -8.45 -5.78 -11.49
N ASN A 8 -9.29 -6.09 -10.50
CA ASN A 8 -9.75 -5.09 -9.51
C ASN A 8 -8.72 -4.79 -8.42
N LYS A 9 -7.72 -5.67 -8.28
CA LYS A 9 -6.70 -5.56 -7.24
C LYS A 9 -5.72 -4.40 -7.50
N ARG A 10 -5.31 -4.22 -8.75
CA ARG A 10 -4.38 -3.15 -9.15
C ARG A 10 -5.00 -1.77 -8.91
N VAL A 11 -6.24 -1.59 -9.33
CA VAL A 11 -7.01 -0.35 -9.12
C VAL A 11 -7.16 -0.04 -7.64
N ALA A 12 -7.44 -1.05 -6.80
CA ALA A 12 -7.52 -0.86 -5.36
C ALA A 12 -6.17 -0.44 -4.74
N LEU A 13 -5.06 -1.05 -5.17
CA LEU A 13 -3.72 -0.73 -4.68
C LEU A 13 -3.25 0.65 -5.12
N GLU A 14 -3.56 1.04 -6.35
CA GLU A 14 -3.30 2.38 -6.89
C GLU A 14 -4.12 3.45 -6.15
N TYR A 15 -5.41 3.21 -5.94
CA TYR A 15 -6.26 4.08 -5.14
C TYR A 15 -5.76 4.23 -3.70
N LEU A 16 -5.28 3.13 -3.09
CA LEU A 16 -4.65 3.17 -1.77
C LEU A 16 -3.34 3.96 -1.80
N CYS A 17 -2.50 3.74 -2.81
CA CYS A 17 -1.24 4.44 -2.99
C CYS A 17 -1.44 5.95 -3.09
N SER A 18 -2.53 6.40 -3.74
CA SER A 18 -2.89 7.82 -3.84
C SER A 18 -3.25 8.46 -2.49
N LYS A 19 -3.39 7.68 -1.42
CA LYS A 19 -3.66 8.16 -0.05
C LYS A 19 -2.39 8.32 0.77
N PHE A 20 -1.28 7.81 0.26
CA PHE A 20 0.04 7.99 0.86
C PHE A 20 0.70 9.20 0.23
N ASP A 21 1.37 9.99 1.07
CA ASP A 21 2.18 11.11 0.62
C ASP A 21 3.58 10.61 0.25
N LYS A 22 4.07 11.03 -0.92
CA LYS A 22 5.35 10.57 -1.46
C LYS A 22 6.58 11.17 -0.78
N ASP A 23 6.43 12.32 -0.13
CA ASP A 23 7.49 12.97 0.62
C ASP A 23 7.53 12.47 2.09
N THR A 24 6.54 11.68 2.48
CA THR A 24 6.37 11.21 3.86
C THR A 24 6.83 9.77 4.04
N ARG A 25 7.59 9.55 5.12
CA ARG A 25 7.92 8.19 5.58
C ARG A 25 6.91 7.75 6.63
N TYR A 26 6.30 6.60 6.37
CA TYR A 26 5.33 5.98 7.27
C TYR A 26 5.97 4.81 7.99
N ASN A 27 5.77 4.71 9.30
CA ASN A 27 6.10 3.47 10.00
C ASN A 27 5.04 2.40 9.73
N GLU A 28 5.35 1.15 10.08
CA GLU A 28 4.41 0.04 9.92
C GLU A 28 3.01 0.31 10.48
N LYS A 29 2.94 0.86 11.70
CA LYS A 29 1.65 1.16 12.36
C LYS A 29 0.84 2.14 11.54
N LYS A 30 1.47 3.22 11.05
CA LYS A 30 0.80 4.27 10.29
C LYS A 30 0.32 3.78 8.93
N VAL A 31 1.12 2.95 8.26
CA VAL A 31 0.69 2.27 7.04
C VAL A 31 -0.53 1.40 7.30
N ASN A 32 -0.50 0.58 8.35
CA ASN A 32 -1.63 -0.26 8.71
C ASN A 32 -2.89 0.57 9.02
N GLU A 33 -2.76 1.70 9.74
CA GLU A 33 -3.88 2.61 10.01
C GLU A 33 -4.47 3.19 8.72
N ILE A 34 -3.63 3.71 7.81
CA ILE A 34 -4.09 4.27 6.54
C ILE A 34 -4.82 3.18 5.74
N ILE A 35 -4.24 1.99 5.61
CA ILE A 35 -4.90 0.88 4.91
C ILE A 35 -6.26 0.60 5.55
N LEU A 36 -6.33 0.43 6.87
CA LEU A 36 -7.59 0.17 7.60
C LEU A 36 -8.63 1.29 7.48
N GLN A 37 -8.23 2.54 7.21
CA GLN A 37 -9.17 3.63 6.94
C GLN A 37 -9.87 3.50 5.58
N TRP A 38 -9.22 2.86 4.60
CA TRP A 38 -9.72 2.77 3.23
C TRP A 38 -10.29 1.40 2.88
N ILE A 39 -9.89 0.34 3.60
CA ILE A 39 -10.42 -1.01 3.41
C ILE A 39 -11.14 -1.52 4.66
N CYS A 40 -12.29 -2.15 4.46
CA CYS A 40 -13.10 -2.73 5.54
C CYS A 40 -12.76 -4.21 5.82
N PHE A 41 -11.79 -4.80 5.10
CA PHE A 41 -11.44 -6.22 5.21
C PHE A 41 -10.16 -6.45 6.03
N VAL A 42 -10.16 -7.56 6.77
CA VAL A 42 -9.16 -7.94 7.80
C VAL A 42 -7.75 -8.17 7.25
N ASP A 43 -7.58 -8.44 5.96
CA ASP A 43 -6.27 -8.77 5.39
C ASP A 43 -5.46 -7.54 4.92
N TYR A 44 -5.35 -6.49 5.77
CA TYR A 44 -4.46 -5.35 5.51
C TYR A 44 -2.99 -5.77 5.35
N VAL A 45 -2.61 -6.89 5.97
CA VAL A 45 -1.27 -7.50 5.83
C VAL A 45 -1.02 -7.98 4.40
N ALA A 46 -2.04 -8.57 3.76
CA ALA A 46 -1.94 -9.01 2.36
C ALA A 46 -1.81 -7.81 1.43
N ILE A 47 -2.62 -6.76 1.63
CA ILE A 47 -2.55 -5.50 0.87
C ILE A 47 -1.16 -4.88 0.97
N ARG A 48 -0.63 -4.75 2.20
CA ARG A 48 0.71 -4.22 2.40
C ARG A 48 1.76 -5.02 1.63
N ARG A 49 1.66 -6.36 1.66
CA ARG A 49 2.57 -7.23 0.88
C ARG A 49 2.43 -7.00 -0.61
N ASP A 50 1.21 -6.92 -1.12
CA ASP A 50 0.94 -6.65 -2.53
C ASP A 50 1.39 -5.26 -2.97
N MET A 51 1.27 -4.24 -2.12
CA MET A 51 1.78 -2.89 -2.41
C MET A 51 3.30 -2.90 -2.57
N ILE A 52 4.02 -3.72 -1.79
CA ILE A 52 5.47 -3.87 -1.91
C ILE A 52 5.82 -4.70 -3.15
N ASP A 53 5.14 -5.82 -3.35
CA ASP A 53 5.36 -6.75 -4.47
C ASP A 53 5.15 -6.07 -5.83
N MET A 54 4.11 -5.23 -5.94
CA MET A 54 3.84 -4.43 -7.15
C MET A 54 4.70 -3.17 -7.26
N GLY A 55 5.48 -2.84 -6.22
CA GLY A 55 6.40 -1.71 -6.20
C GLY A 55 5.74 -0.35 -5.94
N TYR A 56 4.54 -0.29 -5.35
CA TYR A 56 3.89 0.95 -4.92
C TYR A 56 4.51 1.51 -3.63
N LEU A 57 4.86 0.64 -2.68
CA LEU A 57 5.56 1.01 -1.45
C LEU A 57 6.94 0.37 -1.41
N ASN A 58 7.94 1.15 -1.04
CA ASN A 58 9.27 0.67 -0.71
C ASN A 58 9.40 0.51 0.81
N ARG A 59 10.07 -0.56 1.23
CA ARG A 59 10.46 -0.79 2.62
C ARG A 59 11.92 -0.40 2.79
N ASP A 60 12.22 0.42 3.79
CA ASP A 60 13.60 0.77 4.15
C ASP A 60 14.40 -0.47 4.57
N SER A 61 15.71 -0.48 4.32
CA SER A 61 16.62 -1.58 4.69
C SER A 61 16.62 -1.91 6.18
N SER A 62 16.26 -0.94 7.04
CA SER A 62 16.10 -1.14 8.49
C SER A 62 14.79 -1.84 8.85
N GLY A 63 13.92 -2.07 7.87
CA GLY A 63 12.67 -2.82 8.01
C GLY A 63 11.52 -2.10 8.72
N GLY A 64 11.75 -0.88 9.23
CA GLY A 64 10.81 -0.14 10.07
C GLY A 64 9.96 0.93 9.37
N PHE A 65 10.36 1.37 8.18
CA PHE A 65 9.71 2.46 7.45
C PHE A 65 9.31 2.06 6.04
N TYR A 66 8.24 2.69 5.58
CA TYR A 66 7.63 2.55 4.27
C TYR A 66 7.52 3.93 3.62
N CYS A 67 7.78 4.00 2.33
CA CYS A 67 7.67 5.21 1.52
C CYS A 67 7.06 4.88 0.17
N VAL A 68 6.33 5.83 -0.43
CA VAL A 68 5.78 5.65 -1.77
C VAL A 68 6.93 5.59 -2.77
N ASN A 69 6.85 4.64 -3.69
CA ASN A 69 7.80 4.58 -4.79
C ASN A 69 7.42 5.65 -5.83
N ALA A 70 8.21 6.72 -5.89
CA ALA A 70 8.04 7.78 -6.87
C ALA A 70 8.09 7.28 -8.33
N SER A 71 8.64 6.09 -8.59
CA SER A 71 8.77 5.51 -9.94
C SER A 71 7.47 4.97 -10.53
N LYS A 72 6.33 5.08 -9.82
CA LYS A 72 5.02 4.54 -10.22
C LYS A 72 3.93 5.61 -10.38
N GLU A 73 4.25 6.90 -10.26
CA GLU A 73 3.32 8.03 -10.40
C GLU A 73 3.15 8.50 -11.86
N ASP A 74 3.27 7.60 -12.83
CA ASP A 74 3.12 7.93 -14.25
C ASP A 74 2.31 6.84 -14.98
N ASN A 75 0.99 6.83 -14.80
CA ASN A 75 0.05 6.43 -15.85
C ASN A 75 -1.36 6.95 -15.58
#